data_AF-A0AAD5IA28-F1
#
_entry.id   AF-A0AAD5IA28-F1
#
_cell.length_a   1.000
_cell.length_b   1.000
_cell.length_c   1.000
_cell.angle_alpha   90.00
_cell.angle_beta   90.00
_cell.angle_gamma   90.00
#
_symmetry.space_group_name_H-M   'P 1'
#
loop_
_entity.id
_entity.type
_entity.pdbx_description
1 polymer ?
#
loop_
_entity_poly.entity_id
_entity_poly.type
_entity_poly.pdbx_seq_one_letter_code
_entity_poly.pdbx_strand_id
1 'polypeptide(L)' 'MAAKCGGGGSGDSDKCITRYADEGSCLESQRYFLSRRTVLEMLRDRGYDVSDSELALSLAEFRSIFGDKPDPE' A
#
# COMPACT_ATOMS: atom_id res chain seq x y z
N MET A 1 3.92 -5.64 21.93
CA MET A 1 3.56 -4.23 22.12
C MET A 1 2.78 -3.79 20.90
N ALA A 2 1.48 -3.52 21.04
CA ALA A 2 0.55 -3.35 19.91
C ALA A 2 0.65 -1.94 19.30
N ALA A 3 0.78 -1.86 17.97
CA ALA A 3 0.81 -0.61 17.22
C ALA A 3 -0.57 0.05 17.26
N LYS A 4 -0.63 1.30 17.75
CA LYS A 4 -1.85 2.10 17.77
C LYS A 4 -1.82 3.07 16.59
N CYS A 5 -2.63 2.80 15.58
CA CYS A 5 -2.96 3.73 14.52
C CYS A 5 -3.92 4.79 15.10
N GLY A 6 -3.41 5.99 15.36
CA GLY A 6 -4.22 7.13 15.79
C GLY A 6 -4.56 8.02 14.60
N GLY A 7 -5.84 8.18 14.30
CA GLY A 7 -6.34 9.15 13.31
C GLY A 7 -7.35 10.09 13.97
N GLY A 8 -6.97 11.35 14.16
CA GLY A 8 -7.86 12.43 14.57
C GLY A 8 -7.92 13.47 13.46
N GLY A 9 -9.11 13.78 12.97
CA GLY A 9 -9.31 14.79 11.93
C GLY A 9 -10.74 14.78 11.38
N SER A 10 -11.66 15.40 12.13
CA SER A 10 -13.00 15.75 11.65
C SER A 10 -12.89 16.80 10.55
N GLY A 11 -13.49 16.55 9.39
CA GLY A 11 -13.58 17.55 8.33
C GLY A 11 -14.00 16.96 6.98
N ASP A 12 -15.26 17.21 6.64
CA ASP A 12 -15.85 17.28 5.29
C ASP A 12 -14.83 17.10 4.14
N SER A 13 -14.91 15.99 3.39
CA SER A 13 -13.94 15.74 2.32
C SER A 13 -14.49 14.87 1.19
N ASP A 14 -14.42 15.45 0.00
CA ASP A 14 -14.41 14.78 -1.29
C ASP A 14 -13.69 13.43 -1.23
N LYS A 15 -14.23 12.44 -1.94
CA LYS A 15 -13.87 11.02 -1.88
C LYS A 15 -12.40 10.78 -2.28
N CYS A 16 -11.47 11.07 -1.37
CA CYS A 16 -10.05 10.80 -1.51
C CYS A 16 -9.80 9.31 -1.23
N ILE A 17 -8.80 8.73 -1.90
CA ILE A 17 -8.38 7.32 -1.78
C ILE A 17 -8.14 6.89 -0.32
N THR A 18 -7.92 7.86 0.58
CA THR A 18 -7.76 7.68 2.02
C THR A 18 -8.98 7.07 2.71
N ARG A 19 -10.18 7.10 2.11
CA ARG A 19 -11.37 6.43 2.68
C ARG A 19 -11.40 4.91 2.55
N TYR A 20 -10.63 4.35 1.61
CA TYR A 20 -10.48 2.88 1.49
C TYR A 20 -9.42 2.32 2.43
N ALA A 21 -8.86 3.17 3.28
CA ALA A 21 -8.08 2.73 4.41
C ALA A 21 -8.98 1.98 5.37
N ASP A 22 -8.73 0.69 5.51
CA ASP A 22 -9.36 -0.12 6.53
C ASP A 22 -9.06 0.53 7.91
N GLU A 23 -10.12 0.86 8.66
CA GLU A 23 -10.01 1.57 9.94
C GLU A 23 -9.24 0.70 10.95
N GLY A 24 -7.92 0.92 11.05
CA GLY A 24 -7.01 0.15 11.91
C GLY A 24 -5.77 -0.38 11.19
N SER A 25 -5.77 -0.38 9.87
CA SER A 25 -4.65 -0.78 9.02
C SER A 25 -3.65 0.37 8.82
N CYS A 26 -2.34 0.12 8.82
CA CYS A 26 -1.36 1.17 8.57
C CYS A 26 -1.51 1.72 7.14
N LEU A 27 -1.76 3.03 7.02
CA LEU A 27 -1.95 3.73 5.74
C LEU A 27 -0.73 3.68 4.84
N GLU A 28 0.47 3.70 5.45
CA GLU A 28 1.72 3.78 4.72
C GLU A 28 1.98 2.49 3.93
N SER A 29 1.83 1.31 4.55
CA SER A 29 2.00 0.03 3.83
C SER A 29 1.03 -0.10 2.64
N GLN A 30 -0.21 0.39 2.77
CA GLN A 30 -1.18 0.40 1.67
C GLN A 30 -0.75 1.33 0.53
N ARG A 31 -0.25 2.53 0.84
CA ARG A 31 0.27 3.48 -0.16
C ARG A 31 1.44 2.87 -0.91
N TYR A 32 2.44 2.33 -0.19
CA TYR A 32 3.58 1.67 -0.81
C TYR A 32 3.19 0.47 -1.66
N PHE A 33 2.25 -0.36 -1.21
CA PHE A 33 1.73 -1.47 -1.97
C PHE A 33 1.14 -1.02 -3.32
N LEU A 34 0.26 -0.02 -3.30
CA LEU A 34 -0.36 0.51 -4.51
C LEU A 34 0.68 1.16 -5.43
N SER A 35 1.57 2.00 -4.88
CA SER A 35 2.65 2.64 -5.63
C SER A 35 3.56 1.61 -6.30
N ARG A 36 3.97 0.55 -5.59
CA ARG A 36 4.79 -0.54 -6.13
C ARG A 36 4.07 -1.24 -7.28
N ARG A 37 2.80 -1.59 -7.10
CA ARG A 37 2.02 -2.27 -8.14
C ARG A 37 1.92 -1.43 -9.41
N THR A 38 1.61 -0.14 -9.28
CA THR A 38 1.57 0.79 -10.42
C THR A 38 2.91 0.87 -11.15
N VAL A 39 4.03 0.94 -10.42
CA VAL A 39 5.37 1.00 -11.04
C VAL A 39 5.67 -0.30 -11.81
N LEU A 40 5.32 -1.46 -11.26
CA LEU A 40 5.50 -2.74 -11.94
C LEU A 40 4.62 -2.86 -13.20
N GLU A 41 3.36 -2.43 -13.15
CA GLU A 41 2.49 -2.34 -14.32
C GLU A 41 3.11 -1.41 -15.38
N MET A 42 3.59 -0.24 -14.97
CA MET A 42 4.26 0.71 -15.87
C MET A 42 5.59 0.19 -16.47
N LEU A 43 6.30 -0.72 -15.79
CA LEU A 43 7.48 -1.38 -16.34
C LEU A 43 7.08 -2.42 -17.38
N ARG A 44 6.07 -3.24 -17.08
CA ARG A 44 5.51 -4.20 -18.02
C ARG A 44 5.03 -3.53 -19.31
N ASP A 45 4.31 -2.42 -19.20
CA ASP A 45 3.79 -1.65 -20.35
C ASP A 45 4.92 -1.14 -21.26
N ARG A 46 6.12 -0.93 -20.71
CA ARG A 46 7.31 -0.53 -21.46
C ARG A 46 8.08 -1.70 -22.07
N GLY A 47 7.60 -2.92 -21.91
CA GLY A 47 8.22 -4.14 -22.44
C GLY A 47 9.32 -4.73 -21.55
N TYR A 48 9.41 -4.33 -20.28
CA TYR A 48 10.27 -5.03 -19.32
C TYR A 48 9.64 -6.36 -18.90
N ASP A 49 10.49 -7.35 -18.63
CA ASP A 49 10.07 -8.62 -18.04
C ASP A 49 9.72 -8.41 -16.56
N VAL A 50 8.44 -8.46 -16.25
CA VAL A 50 7.89 -8.32 -14.90
C VAL A 50 7.08 -9.58 -14.61
N SER A 51 7.41 -10.25 -13.51
CA SER A 51 6.78 -11.53 -13.18
C SER A 51 5.32 -11.33 -12.74
N ASP A 52 4.41 -12.18 -13.25
CA ASP A 52 3.00 -12.15 -12.83
C ASP A 52 2.84 -12.40 -11.33
N SER A 53 3.76 -13.15 -10.71
CA SER A 53 3.82 -13.36 -9.26
C SER A 53 3.98 -12.06 -8.47
N GLU A 54 4.71 -11.07 -8.98
CA GLU A 54 4.91 -9.80 -8.29
C GLU A 54 3.70 -8.87 -8.39
N LEU A 55 2.90 -9.01 -9.45
CA LEU A 55 1.65 -8.27 -9.69
C LEU A 55 0.47 -8.90 -8.93
N ALA A 56 0.49 -10.22 -8.73
CA ALA A 56 -0.56 -10.96 -8.05
C ALA A 56 -0.45 -10.93 -6.52
N LEU A 57 0.60 -10.31 -5.96
CA LEU A 57 0.77 -10.17 -4.51
C LEU A 57 -0.43 -9.46 -3.86
N SER A 58 -0.97 -10.06 -2.81
CA SER A 58 -1.97 -9.43 -1.96
C SER A 58 -1.34 -8.43 -0.97
N LEU A 59 -2.14 -7.50 -0.45
CA LEU A 59 -1.69 -6.54 0.57
C LEU A 59 -1.19 -7.24 1.85
N ALA A 60 -1.79 -8.40 2.21
CA ALA A 60 -1.39 -9.17 3.38
C ALA A 60 0.00 -9.81 3.19
N GLU A 61 0.26 -10.37 2.01
CA GLU A 61 1.58 -10.91 1.66
C GLU A 61 2.62 -9.80 1.60
N PHE A 62 2.27 -8.65 1.01
CA PHE A 62 3.13 -7.47 0.99
C PHE A 62 3.55 -7.05 2.41
N ARG A 63 2.61 -6.99 3.36
CA ARG A 63 2.92 -6.69 4.77
C ARG A 63 3.75 -7.75 5.46
N SER A 64 3.58 -9.02 5.09
CA SER A 64 4.40 -10.11 5.61
C SER A 64 5.87 -9.97 5.17
N ILE A 65 6.09 -9.50 3.93
CA ILE A 65 7.44 -9.35 3.34
C ILE A 65 8.11 -8.05 3.80
N PHE A 66 7.40 -6.92 3.73
CA PHE A 66 7.96 -5.58 3.93
C PHE A 66 7.61 -4.93 5.28
N GLY A 67 6.77 -5.59 6.06
CA GLY A 67 6.24 -5.04 7.32
C GLY A 67 5.07 -4.07 7.11
N ASP A 68 4.45 -3.69 8.23
CA ASP A 68 3.31 -2.77 8.21
C ASP A 68 3.74 -1.29 8.19
N LYS A 69 4.98 -1.00 8.61
CA LYS A 69 5.67 0.27 8.44
C LYS A 69 6.98 0.01 7.69
N PRO A 70 6.96 -0.01 6.35
CA PRO A 70 8.19 -0.07 5.59
C PRO A 70 8.98 1.21 5.88
N ASP A 71 10.23 1.04 6.30
CA ASP A 71 11.15 2.13 6.57
C ASP A 71 11.76 2.63 5.24
N PRO A 72 11.83 3.94 4.98
CA PRO A 72 12.37 4.49 3.74
C PRO A 72 13.90 4.50 3.64
N GLU A 73 14.65 3.95 4.61
CA GLU A 73 16.12 3.90 4.63
C GLU A 73 16.75 2.95 3.59
#